data_AF-A0A539CQZ8-F1
#
_entry.id   AF-A0A539CQZ8-F1
#
_cell.length_a   1.000
_cell.length_b   1.000
_cell.length_c   1.000
_cell.angle_alpha   90.00
_cell.angle_beta   90.00
_cell.angle_gamma   90.00
#
_symmetry.space_group_name_H-M   'P 1'
#
loop_
_entity.id
_entity.type
_entity.pdbx_description
1 polymer ?
#
loop_
_entity_poly.entity_id
_entity_poly.type
_entity_poly.pdbx_seq_one_letter_code
_entity_poly.pdbx_strand_id
1 'polypeptide(L)'
;MREGEAIEAANFSLVCVETPGHAKNHQAFALPQENALFSGDHVMAWSTSVVVPPDGAMRHYMASLAKLLARQDKIYWPGHGGEVKEPQRYVRALIQHRRVREKSILSRLNAGDTTARRSLPISTKASTRR
;
A
#
# COMPACT_ATOMS: atom_id res chain seq x y z
N MET A 1 -18.58 3.24 3.16
CA MET A 1 -18.58 3.21 4.64
C MET A 1 -17.60 4.25 5.15
N ARG A 2 -17.64 4.53 6.45
CA ARG A 2 -16.65 5.36 7.15
C ARG A 2 -15.73 4.49 8.01
N GLU A 3 -14.57 5.03 8.38
CA GLU A 3 -13.65 4.39 9.32
C GLU A 3 -14.39 3.83 10.55
N GLY A 4 -14.14 2.55 10.86
CA GLY A 4 -14.71 1.89 12.03
C GLY A 4 -16.15 1.39 11.87
N GLU A 5 -16.88 1.80 10.83
CA GLU A 5 -18.19 1.21 10.54
C GLU A 5 -18.04 -0.28 10.20
N ALA A 6 -18.98 -1.09 10.66
CA ALA A 6 -18.97 -2.53 10.46
C ALA A 6 -20.17 -2.99 9.62
N ILE A 7 -19.93 -3.93 8.71
CA ILE A 7 -20.99 -4.78 8.14
C ILE A 7 -20.99 -6.07 8.94
N GLU A 8 -22.12 -6.38 9.56
CA GLU A 8 -22.31 -7.58 10.35
C GLU A 8 -23.16 -8.59 9.58
N ALA A 9 -22.76 -9.86 9.67
CA ALA A 9 -23.53 -11.01 9.25
C ALA A 9 -23.55 -12.03 10.39
N ALA A 10 -24.31 -13.12 10.22
CA ALA A 10 -24.56 -14.08 11.30
C ALA A 10 -23.28 -14.63 11.98
N ASN A 11 -22.17 -14.73 11.25
CA ASN A 11 -20.93 -15.33 11.73
C ASN A 11 -19.67 -14.48 11.52
N PHE A 12 -19.79 -13.25 10.99
CA PHE A 12 -18.62 -12.41 10.76
C PHE A 12 -18.96 -10.92 10.85
N SER A 13 -17.91 -10.11 11.07
CA SER A 13 -17.97 -8.65 10.99
C SER A 13 -16.84 -8.14 10.12
N LEU A 14 -17.15 -7.30 9.14
CA LEU A 14 -16.16 -6.58 8.33
C LEU A 14 -16.12 -5.13 8.76
N VAL A 15 -15.01 -4.72 9.37
CA VAL A 15 -14.79 -3.36 9.87
C VAL A 15 -14.05 -2.56 8.81
N CYS A 16 -14.61 -1.42 8.40
CA CYS A 16 -14.00 -0.51 7.44
C CYS A 16 -12.74 0.13 8.03
N VAL A 17 -11.65 0.08 7.25
CA VAL A 17 -10.38 0.75 7.53
C VAL A 17 -10.09 1.65 6.33
N GLU A 18 -10.29 2.96 6.47
CA GLU A 18 -10.06 3.89 5.37
C GLU A 18 -8.56 3.94 5.04
N THR A 19 -8.20 3.73 3.78
CA THR A 19 -6.80 3.69 3.37
C THR A 19 -6.58 4.56 2.14
N PRO A 20 -6.89 5.86 2.21
CA PRO A 20 -6.71 6.77 1.09
C PRO A 20 -5.25 6.81 0.66
N GLY A 21 -5.00 7.01 -0.63
CA GLY A 21 -3.65 7.14 -1.16
C GLY A 21 -3.48 6.60 -2.56
N HIS A 22 -3.84 5.33 -2.79
CA HIS A 22 -3.95 4.77 -4.14
C HIS A 22 -5.14 5.39 -4.88
N ALA A 23 -6.31 5.40 -4.21
CA ALA A 23 -7.49 6.16 -4.58
C ALA A 23 -7.94 7.01 -3.38
N LYS A 24 -8.66 8.11 -3.63
CA LYS A 24 -9.14 9.06 -2.60
C LYS A 24 -10.00 8.42 -1.53
N ASN A 25 -10.87 7.49 -1.94
CA ASN A 25 -11.87 6.83 -1.10
C ASN A 25 -11.56 5.33 -0.91
N HIS A 26 -10.31 4.91 -1.10
CA HIS A 26 -9.94 3.51 -0.92
C HIS A 26 -10.22 3.05 0.52
N GLN A 27 -10.83 1.87 0.65
CA GLN A 27 -11.20 1.24 1.90
C GLN A 27 -10.64 -0.18 1.92
N ALA A 28 -10.01 -0.55 3.04
CA ALA A 28 -9.68 -1.92 3.38
C ALA A 28 -10.71 -2.43 4.39
N PHE A 29 -10.80 -3.75 4.57
CA PHE A 29 -11.77 -4.34 5.50
C PHE A 29 -11.07 -5.31 6.44
N ALA A 30 -11.16 -5.04 7.74
CA ALA A 30 -10.67 -5.95 8.75
C ALA A 30 -11.72 -7.03 9.03
N LEU A 31 -11.27 -8.26 9.18
CA LEU A 31 -12.04 -9.41 9.65
C LEU A 31 -11.48 -9.81 11.03
N PRO A 32 -12.00 -9.23 12.13
CA PRO A 32 -11.42 -9.40 13.46
C PRO A 32 -11.36 -10.87 13.92
N GLN A 33 -12.36 -11.67 13.54
CA GLN A 33 -12.48 -13.08 13.91
C GLN A 33 -11.29 -13.91 13.41
N GLU A 34 -10.68 -13.51 12.29
CA GLU A 34 -9.52 -14.19 11.71
C GLU A 34 -8.21 -13.41 11.90
N ASN A 35 -8.25 -12.25 12.55
CA ASN A 35 -7.13 -11.32 12.61
C ASN A 35 -6.56 -11.02 11.20
N ALA A 36 -7.46 -10.81 10.25
CA ALA A 36 -7.14 -10.63 8.84
C ALA A 36 -7.54 -9.24 8.32
N LEU A 37 -6.90 -8.78 7.26
CA LEU A 37 -7.27 -7.56 6.55
C LEU A 37 -7.36 -7.82 5.05
N PHE A 38 -8.51 -7.54 4.46
CA PHE A 38 -8.64 -7.39 3.01
C PHE A 38 -8.06 -6.04 2.61
N SER A 39 -6.80 -6.03 2.18
CA SER A 39 -6.01 -4.79 1.97
C SER A 39 -6.27 -4.11 0.62
N GLY A 40 -6.98 -4.78 -0.28
CA GLY A 40 -7.26 -4.29 -1.63
C GLY A 40 -5.98 -3.92 -2.37
N ASP A 41 -6.00 -2.78 -3.05
CA ASP A 41 -4.86 -2.28 -3.82
C ASP A 41 -3.98 -1.32 -3.03
N HIS A 42 -4.25 -1.12 -1.73
CA HIS A 42 -3.39 -0.32 -0.87
C HIS A 42 -2.09 -1.05 -0.50
N VAL A 43 -2.18 -2.36 -0.28
CA VAL A 43 -1.04 -3.25 -0.08
C VAL A 43 -1.27 -4.49 -0.94
N MET A 44 -0.46 -4.67 -1.98
CA MET A 44 -0.48 -5.81 -2.90
C MET A 44 0.72 -6.73 -2.65
N ALA A 45 0.62 -8.04 -2.91
CA ALA A 45 1.71 -8.97 -2.62
C ALA A 45 2.81 -8.99 -3.70
N TRP A 46 2.45 -8.72 -4.95
CA TRP A 46 3.35 -8.85 -6.11
C TRP A 46 4.06 -7.55 -6.54
N SER A 47 3.60 -6.38 -6.08
CA SER A 47 4.10 -5.08 -6.52
C SER A 47 3.67 -3.96 -5.57
N THR A 48 4.22 -2.76 -5.75
CA THR A 48 3.77 -1.57 -5.03
C THR A 48 2.53 -0.97 -5.69
N SER A 49 1.61 -0.42 -4.91
CA SER A 49 0.43 0.30 -5.42
C SER A 49 0.79 1.43 -6.38
N VAL A 50 0.02 1.62 -7.44
CA VAL A 50 0.11 2.84 -8.24
C VAL A 50 -0.42 4.01 -7.41
N VAL A 51 0.21 5.18 -7.46
CA VAL A 51 -0.27 6.37 -6.74
C VAL A 51 -0.09 7.57 -7.66
N VAL A 52 -1.17 8.03 -8.27
CA VAL A 52 -1.13 9.04 -9.34
C VAL A 52 -2.22 10.08 -9.12
N PRO A 53 -1.88 11.37 -8.98
CA PRO A 53 -2.87 12.45 -8.95
C PRO A 53 -3.75 12.50 -10.21
N PRO A 54 -4.99 13.00 -10.13
CA PRO A 54 -5.58 13.65 -8.96
C PRO A 54 -6.15 12.66 -7.93
N ASP A 55 -6.32 11.39 -8.28
CA ASP A 55 -7.04 10.42 -7.44
C ASP A 55 -6.15 9.71 -6.42
N GLY A 56 -4.85 9.62 -6.71
CA GLY A 56 -3.84 9.16 -5.79
C GLY A 56 -3.04 10.31 -5.17
N ALA A 57 -2.61 10.12 -3.94
CA ALA A 57 -1.79 11.08 -3.21
C ALA A 57 -0.77 10.36 -2.31
N MET A 58 0.52 10.57 -2.58
CA MET A 58 1.60 9.88 -1.87
C MET A 58 1.60 10.18 -0.37
N ARG A 59 1.27 11.41 0.03
CA ARG A 59 1.11 11.80 1.45
C ARG A 59 0.05 10.92 2.15
N HIS A 60 -1.12 10.77 1.52
CA HIS A 60 -2.20 9.96 2.08
C HIS A 60 -1.82 8.48 2.08
N TYR A 61 -1.20 7.99 1.01
CA TYR A 61 -0.70 6.62 0.92
C TYR A 61 0.27 6.28 2.05
N MET A 62 1.26 7.14 2.32
CA MET A 62 2.24 6.92 3.39
C MET A 62 1.61 7.00 4.79
N ALA A 63 0.62 7.88 5.00
CA ALA A 63 -0.12 7.95 6.26
C ALA A 63 -0.96 6.69 6.50
N SER A 64 -1.62 6.19 5.46
CA SER A 64 -2.38 4.95 5.50
C SER A 64 -1.48 3.73 5.74
N LEU A 65 -0.31 3.65 5.10
CA LEU A 65 0.69 2.61 5.41
C LEU A 65 1.18 2.67 6.87
N ALA A 66 1.37 3.88 7.43
CA ALA A 66 1.74 4.03 8.83
C ALA A 66 0.62 3.54 9.78
N LYS A 67 -0.65 3.82 9.43
CA LYS A 67 -1.80 3.26 10.15
C LYS A 67 -1.81 1.73 10.08
N LEU A 68 -1.63 1.15 8.89
CA LEU A 68 -1.58 -0.30 8.70
C LEU A 68 -0.41 -0.95 9.45
N LEU A 69 0.73 -0.28 9.52
CA LEU A 69 1.90 -0.77 10.26
C LEU A 69 1.64 -0.89 11.78
N ALA A 70 0.79 -0.05 12.35
CA ALA A 70 0.42 -0.08 13.76
C ALA A 70 -0.59 -1.20 14.09
N ARG A 71 -1.21 -1.82 13.09
CA ARG A 71 -2.17 -2.92 13.27
C ARG A 71 -1.46 -4.23 13.57
N GLN A 72 -2.17 -5.15 14.22
CA GLN A 72 -1.67 -6.47 14.63
C GLN A 72 -2.29 -7.62 13.81
N ASP A 73 -2.80 -7.33 12.60
CA ASP A 73 -3.35 -8.37 11.73
C ASP A 73 -2.25 -9.40 11.40
N LYS A 74 -2.64 -10.68 11.34
CA LYS A 74 -1.74 -11.82 11.06
C LYS A 74 -1.59 -12.08 9.57
N ILE A 75 -2.56 -11.66 8.76
CA ILE A 75 -2.57 -11.92 7.33
C ILE A 75 -3.28 -10.79 6.58
N TYR A 76 -2.71 -10.36 5.45
CA TYR A 76 -3.43 -9.53 4.49
C TYR A 76 -3.85 -10.37 3.29
N TRP A 77 -5.06 -10.08 2.79
CA TRP A 77 -5.65 -10.58 1.56
C TRP A 77 -5.74 -9.43 0.55
N PRO A 78 -4.74 -9.29 -0.34
CA PRO A 78 -4.73 -8.20 -1.31
C PRO A 78 -5.76 -8.36 -2.42
N GLY A 79 -6.03 -7.26 -3.14
CA GLY A 79 -6.76 -7.31 -4.41
C GLY A 79 -5.98 -8.01 -5.53
N HIS A 80 -4.64 -7.99 -5.44
CA HIS A 80 -3.75 -8.61 -6.43
C HIS A 80 -2.55 -9.33 -5.80
N GLY A 81 -2.21 -10.48 -6.39
CA GLY A 81 -1.17 -11.38 -5.90
C GLY A 81 -1.70 -12.39 -4.87
N GLY A 82 -0.78 -13.07 -4.19
CA GLY A 82 -1.12 -14.01 -3.12
C GLY A 82 -1.28 -13.35 -1.76
N GLU A 83 -1.43 -14.17 -0.72
CA GLU A 83 -1.54 -13.70 0.66
C GLU A 83 -0.23 -13.10 1.20
N VAL A 84 -0.35 -12.19 2.16
CA VAL A 84 0.80 -11.63 2.89
C VAL A 84 0.75 -12.10 4.34
N LYS A 85 1.60 -13.08 4.68
CA LYS A 85 1.64 -13.72 6.03
C LYS A 85 2.45 -12.97 7.09
N GLU A 86 3.24 -11.99 6.68
CA GLU A 86 3.98 -11.12 7.60
C GLU A 86 3.67 -9.63 7.31
N PRO A 87 2.43 -9.16 7.56
CA PRO A 87 1.98 -7.85 7.09
C PRO A 87 2.87 -6.70 7.59
N GLN A 88 3.25 -6.69 8.87
CA GLN A 88 4.04 -5.61 9.45
C GLN A 88 5.45 -5.55 8.85
N ARG A 89 6.06 -6.71 8.58
CA ARG A 89 7.35 -6.79 7.89
C ARG A 89 7.22 -6.26 6.46
N TYR A 90 6.17 -6.68 5.75
CA TYR A 90 5.91 -6.27 4.37
C TYR A 90 5.63 -4.76 4.26
N VAL A 91 4.77 -4.22 5.11
CA VAL A 91 4.43 -2.79 5.15
C VAL A 91 5.65 -1.94 5.49
N ARG A 92 6.52 -2.37 6.43
CA ARG A 92 7.81 -1.69 6.66
C ARG A 92 8.67 -1.66 5.41
N ALA A 93 8.78 -2.77 4.69
CA ALA A 93 9.55 -2.83 3.45
C ALA A 93 8.98 -1.90 2.37
N LEU A 94 7.65 -1.83 2.23
CA LEU A 94 6.97 -0.89 1.32
C LEU A 94 7.26 0.58 1.68
N ILE A 95 7.12 0.95 2.95
CA ILE A 95 7.44 2.30 3.44
C ILE A 95 8.89 2.65 3.12
N GLN A 96 9.82 1.73 3.40
CA GLN A 96 11.23 1.95 3.14
C GLN A 96 11.52 2.10 1.64
N HIS A 97 10.92 1.25 0.80
CA HIS A 97 11.06 1.34 -0.65
C HIS A 97 10.62 2.72 -1.18
N ARG A 98 9.50 3.26 -0.67
CA ARG A 98 9.03 4.61 -1.04
C ARG A 98 9.99 5.71 -0.60
N ARG A 99 10.48 5.65 0.64
CA ARG A 99 11.46 6.63 1.16
C ARG A 99 12.79 6.61 0.40
N VAL A 100 13.26 5.43 0.01
CA VAL A 100 14.47 5.31 -0.84
C VAL A 100 14.24 5.96 -2.20
N ARG A 101 13.07 5.73 -2.81
CA ARG A 101 12.72 6.37 -4.08
C ARG A 101 12.64 7.89 -3.97
N GLU A 102 12.03 8.40 -2.90
CA GLU A 102 11.95 9.83 -2.63
C GLU A 102 13.33 10.46 -2.48
N LYS A 103 14.21 9.87 -1.66
CA LYS A 103 15.60 10.33 -1.51
C LYS A 103 16.37 10.32 -2.83
N SER A 104 16.16 9.30 -3.67
CA SER A 104 16.78 9.22 -4.99
C SER A 104 16.32 10.37 -5.90
N ILE A 105 15.03 10.71 -5.89
CA ILE A 105 14.49 11.84 -6.66
C ILE A 105 15.08 13.16 -6.14
N LEU A 106 15.08 13.39 -4.83
CA LEU A 106 15.67 14.59 -4.22
C LEU A 106 17.16 14.74 -4.58
N SER A 107 17.92 13.65 -4.56
CA SER A 107 19.32 13.66 -4.97
C SER A 107 19.51 14.09 -6.43
N ARG A 108 18.61 13.68 -7.33
CA ARG A 108 18.66 14.08 -8.75
C ARG A 108 18.29 15.55 -8.93
N LEU A 109 17.27 16.03 -8.21
CA LEU A 109 16.88 17.44 -8.23
C LEU A 109 18.02 18.34 -7.71
N ASN A 110 18.69 17.94 -6.63
CA ASN A 110 19.85 18.65 -6.10
C ASN A 110 21.05 18.65 -7.07
N ALA A 111 21.12 17.67 -7.97
CA ALA A 111 22.13 17.62 -9.04
C ALA A 111 21.75 18.45 -10.28
N GLY A 112 20.62 19.16 -10.26
CA GLY A 112 20.19 20.06 -11.34
C GLY A 112 19.29 19.40 -12.40
N ASP A 113 18.80 18.19 -12.17
CA ASP A 113 17.82 17.59 -13.08
C ASP A 113 16.48 18.32 -13.05
N THR A 114 15.95 18.62 -14.23
CA THR A 114 14.65 19.31 -14.38
C THR A 114 13.57 18.47 -15.08
N THR A 115 13.90 17.25 -15.51
CA THR A 115 12.95 16.36 -16.20
C THR A 115 12.96 14.94 -15.62
N ALA A 116 11.77 14.39 -15.38
CA ALA A 116 11.60 13.05 -14.80
C ALA A 116 12.18 11.92 -15.67
N ARG A 117 12.34 12.17 -16.99
CA ARG A 117 12.82 11.17 -17.95
C ARG A 117 14.29 10.82 -17.77
N ARG A 118 15.09 11.72 -17.17
CA ARG A 118 16.54 11.51 -16.97
C ARG A 118 16.86 10.88 -15.61
N SER A 119 15.93 10.91 -14.66
CA SER A 119 16.17 10.61 -13.24
C SER A 119 15.92 9.16 -12.81
N LEU A 120 15.53 8.25 -13.71
CA LEU A 120 15.15 6.88 -13.33
C LEU A 120 16.09 5.84 -13.95
N PRO A 121 16.86 5.06 -13.16
CA PRO A 121 17.39 3.81 -13.66
C PRO A 121 16.20 2.89 -13.98
N ILE A 122 16.09 2.50 -15.25
CA ILE A 122 15.10 1.51 -15.69
C ILE A 122 15.52 0.18 -15.08
N SER A 123 14.84 -0.25 -14.01
CA SER A 123 14.98 -1.61 -13.50
C SER A 123 14.20 -2.55 -14.42
N THR A 124 14.83 -3.05 -15.47
CA THR A 124 14.31 -4.17 -16.26
C THR A 124 14.42 -5.46 -15.44
N LYS A 125 13.41 -5.75 -14.61
CA LYS A 125 13.13 -7.13 -14.23
C LYS A 125 11.95 -7.63 -15.05
N ALA A 126 12.24 -8.01 -16.29
CA ALA A 126 11.39 -8.95 -17.02
C ALA A 126 11.56 -10.31 -16.34
N SER A 127 10.67 -10.62 -15.40
CA SER A 127 10.54 -11.96 -14.85
C SER A 127 9.71 -12.80 -15.83
N THR A 128 10.36 -13.33 -16.86
CA THR A 128 9.83 -14.46 -17.62
C THR A 128 9.78 -15.67 -16.67
N ARG A 129 8.59 -16.07 -16.23
CA ARG A 129 8.40 -17.38 -15.60
C ARG A 129 7.89 -18.35 -16.66
N ARG A 130 8.65 -19.44 -16.80
CA ARG A 130 8.17 -20.72 -17.33
C ARG A 130 7.19 -21.33 -16.33
#